data_AF-A0A520RZP6-F1
#
_entry.id   AF-A0A520RZP6-F1
#
_cell.length_a   1.000
_cell.length_b   1.000
_cell.length_c   1.000
_cell.angle_alpha   90.00
_cell.angle_beta   90.00
_cell.angle_gamma   90.00
#
_symmetry.space_group_name_H-M   'P 1'
#
loop_
_entity.id
_entity.type
_entity.pdbx_description
1 polymer ?
#
loop_
_entity_poly.entity_id
_entity_poly.type
_entity_poly.pdbx_seq_one_letter_code
_entity_poly.pdbx_strand_id
1 'polypeptide(L)'
;MKGGFRHYRERLPRLLGDDLVEVNPAGEEVRRIHTWQMLDPIKDPIRPDKRRWEWTHLNGLDINDSGEIVISCRCNDRVCVINSDGDLVWKWDETHGQHNPTWLENGNILIFDNGDSSSRVIEVDTSNNEVVWQYTGKPVHQFYSGHISGASSLDSGNILICEGTSGRLFEVNRNEEVVWEWINPFLNNNKRGEPTVSIYRAHRYSADHQALVNRDLNPDSYSNLNRSHGLM
;
A
#
# COMPACT_ATOMS: atom_id res chain seq x y z
N MET A 1 -24.49 7.37 -6.39
CA MET A 1 -23.15 6.81 -6.67
C MET A 1 -23.12 6.10 -8.01
N LYS A 2 -22.16 6.44 -8.86
CA LYS A 2 -21.89 5.79 -10.16
C LYS A 2 -20.84 4.69 -10.02
N GLY A 3 -20.80 3.82 -11.04
CA GLY A 3 -19.77 2.79 -11.17
C GLY A 3 -19.91 1.61 -10.22
N GLY A 4 -19.05 0.62 -10.35
CA GLY A 4 -19.21 -0.70 -9.75
C GLY A 4 -20.40 -1.50 -10.29
N PHE A 5 -20.30 -2.82 -10.20
CA PHE A 5 -21.28 -3.77 -10.71
C PHE A 5 -22.01 -4.55 -9.60
N ARG A 6 -23.09 -5.24 -9.99
CA ARG A 6 -23.82 -6.21 -9.16
C ARG A 6 -24.12 -7.44 -10.01
N HIS A 7 -24.08 -8.62 -9.42
CA HIS A 7 -24.52 -9.83 -10.11
C HIS A 7 -26.04 -9.84 -10.28
N TYR A 8 -26.52 -10.57 -11.29
CA TYR A 8 -27.94 -10.75 -11.51
C TYR A 8 -28.61 -11.36 -10.26
N ARG A 9 -29.65 -10.69 -9.73
CA ARG A 9 -30.40 -11.06 -8.51
C ARG A 9 -29.59 -11.02 -7.20
N GLU A 10 -28.39 -10.45 -7.21
CA GLU A 10 -27.60 -10.27 -5.99
C GLU A 10 -28.27 -9.29 -5.02
N ARG A 11 -28.34 -9.67 -3.75
CA ARG A 11 -28.73 -8.78 -2.65
C ARG A 11 -27.47 -8.40 -1.88
N LEU A 12 -27.06 -7.14 -2.04
CA LEU A 12 -25.94 -6.57 -1.30
C LEU A 12 -26.43 -5.89 -0.02
N PRO A 13 -25.57 -5.79 1.02
CA PRO A 13 -25.87 -4.97 2.18
C PRO A 13 -26.01 -3.48 1.81
N ARG A 14 -26.33 -2.64 2.81
CA ARG A 14 -26.10 -1.20 2.67
C ARG A 14 -24.62 -0.99 2.33
N LEU A 15 -24.35 -0.02 1.46
CA LEU A 15 -23.01 0.31 1.02
C LEU A 15 -22.12 0.58 2.24
N LEU A 16 -21.04 -0.19 2.37
CA LEU A 16 -20.04 0.04 3.41
C LEU A 16 -19.18 1.24 3.01
N GLY A 17 -18.93 2.12 3.97
CA GLY A 17 -17.98 3.21 3.87
C GLY A 17 -16.87 3.02 4.90
N ASP A 18 -15.78 3.74 4.71
CA ASP A 18 -14.64 3.73 5.61
C ASP A 18 -14.67 4.97 6.51
N ASP A 19 -14.03 4.86 7.67
CA ASP A 19 -13.73 5.98 8.57
C ASP A 19 -12.24 5.88 8.94
N LEU A 20 -11.58 7.02 9.15
CA LEU A 20 -10.32 7.06 9.89
C LEU A 20 -10.63 7.35 11.34
N VAL A 21 -10.02 6.59 12.25
CA VAL A 21 -10.23 6.72 13.69
C VAL A 21 -8.87 6.83 14.36
N GLU A 22 -8.67 7.91 15.10
CA GLU A 22 -7.50 8.10 15.95
C GLU A 22 -7.84 7.62 17.36
N VAL A 23 -6.99 6.77 17.90
CA VAL A 23 -7.16 6.18 19.23
C VAL A 23 -5.92 6.46 20.08
N ASN A 24 -6.13 6.84 21.34
CA ASN A 24 -5.04 7.06 22.28
C ASN A 24 -4.50 5.71 22.84
N PRO A 25 -3.38 5.71 23.59
CA PRO A 25 -2.85 4.49 24.20
C PRO A 25 -3.78 3.80 25.22
N ALA A 26 -4.79 4.49 25.73
CA ALA A 26 -5.83 3.90 26.58
C ALA A 26 -6.93 3.19 25.76
N GLY A 27 -6.89 3.27 24.43
CA GLY A 27 -7.87 2.68 23.51
C GLY A 27 -9.11 3.54 23.29
N GLU A 28 -9.08 4.81 23.71
CA GLU A 28 -10.20 5.74 23.56
C GLU A 28 -10.11 6.43 22.20
N GLU A 29 -11.24 6.55 21.50
CA GLU A 29 -11.36 7.35 20.28
C GLU A 29 -11.22 8.84 20.62
N VAL A 30 -10.21 9.49 20.04
CA VAL A 30 -9.97 10.93 20.23
C VAL A 30 -10.37 11.75 19.00
N ARG A 31 -10.44 11.10 17.83
CA ARG A 31 -10.83 11.74 16.58
C ARG A 31 -11.40 10.72 15.60
N ARG A 32 -12.38 11.15 14.80
CA ARG A 32 -12.90 10.39 13.65
C ARG A 32 -13.08 11.29 12.45
N ILE A 33 -12.67 10.77 11.29
CA ILE A 33 -12.85 11.42 9.99
C ILE A 33 -13.68 10.50 9.12
N HIS A 34 -14.84 11.01 8.69
CA HIS A 34 -15.79 10.27 7.85
C HIS A 34 -15.37 10.29 6.39
N THR A 35 -14.42 9.42 6.00
CA THR A 35 -13.83 9.43 4.66
C THR A 35 -14.85 9.09 3.57
N TRP A 36 -15.93 8.40 3.90
CA TRP A 36 -17.04 8.18 2.98
C TRP A 36 -17.73 9.47 2.48
N GLN A 37 -17.54 10.60 3.16
CA GLN A 37 -18.06 11.92 2.75
C GLN A 37 -17.12 12.69 1.82
N MET A 38 -15.86 12.25 1.65
CA MET A 38 -14.81 13.05 1.01
C MET A 38 -14.83 13.00 -0.52
N LEU A 39 -15.22 11.86 -1.10
CA LEU A 39 -15.25 11.66 -2.54
C LEU A 39 -16.63 11.99 -3.12
N ASP A 40 -16.64 12.58 -4.32
CA ASP A 40 -17.89 12.87 -5.02
C ASP A 40 -18.44 11.57 -5.65
N PRO A 41 -19.67 11.13 -5.30
CA PRO A 41 -20.23 9.86 -5.76
C PRO A 41 -20.47 9.75 -7.26
N ILE A 42 -20.32 10.84 -8.01
CA ILE A 42 -20.48 10.93 -9.46
C ILE A 42 -19.12 11.13 -10.14
N LYS A 43 -18.28 12.03 -9.62
CA LYS A 43 -16.96 12.34 -10.21
C LYS A 43 -15.86 11.35 -9.83
N ASP A 44 -16.01 10.70 -8.69
CA ASP A 44 -15.10 9.69 -8.16
C ASP A 44 -15.84 8.34 -8.04
N PRO A 45 -16.31 7.77 -9.16
CA PRO A 45 -17.14 6.56 -9.12
C PRO A 45 -16.37 5.35 -8.59
N ILE A 46 -17.10 4.36 -8.08
CA ILE A 46 -16.52 3.02 -7.88
C ILE A 46 -16.11 2.50 -9.26
N ARG A 47 -14.93 1.93 -9.39
CA ARG A 47 -14.47 1.33 -10.64
C ARG A 47 -15.47 0.30 -11.18
N PRO A 48 -15.68 0.23 -12.50
CA PRO A 48 -16.68 -0.65 -13.09
C PRO A 48 -16.44 -2.15 -12.82
N ASP A 49 -15.19 -2.54 -12.56
CA ASP A 49 -14.77 -3.92 -12.26
C ASP A 49 -14.91 -4.31 -10.78
N LYS A 50 -15.36 -3.39 -9.90
CA LYS A 50 -15.56 -3.66 -8.48
C LYS A 50 -17.03 -3.91 -8.15
N ARG A 51 -17.30 -4.80 -7.20
CA ARG A 51 -18.67 -5.00 -6.72
C ARG A 51 -19.13 -3.77 -5.96
N ARG A 52 -20.36 -3.32 -6.20
CA ARG A 52 -20.96 -2.13 -5.59
C ARG A 52 -21.54 -2.38 -4.20
N TRP A 53 -20.71 -2.85 -3.27
CA TRP A 53 -21.06 -3.11 -1.86
C TRP A 53 -20.16 -2.36 -0.87
N GLU A 54 -19.03 -1.84 -1.35
CA GLU A 54 -18.04 -1.08 -0.58
C GLU A 54 -17.68 0.19 -1.37
N TRP A 55 -17.53 1.31 -0.68
CA TRP A 55 -17.33 2.62 -1.29
C TRP A 55 -15.88 2.81 -1.75
N THR A 56 -14.96 2.95 -0.80
CA THR A 56 -13.58 3.37 -1.05
C THR A 56 -12.58 2.23 -0.99
N HIS A 57 -12.80 1.24 -0.12
CA HIS A 57 -11.85 0.17 0.17
C HIS A 57 -10.50 0.78 0.56
N LEU A 58 -10.49 1.61 1.61
CA LEU A 58 -9.27 2.18 2.16
C LEU A 58 -8.29 1.06 2.53
N ASN A 59 -7.12 1.04 1.89
CA ASN A 59 -6.15 -0.05 2.00
C ASN A 59 -4.73 0.41 2.41
N GLY A 60 -4.55 1.71 2.65
CA GLY A 60 -3.29 2.30 3.06
C GLY A 60 -3.48 3.72 3.51
N LEU A 61 -2.72 4.10 4.53
CA LEU A 61 -2.56 5.46 4.99
C LEU A 61 -1.13 5.70 5.44
N ASP A 62 -0.72 6.96 5.45
CA ASP A 62 0.50 7.43 6.07
C ASP A 62 0.32 8.88 6.56
N ILE A 63 1.14 9.33 7.50
CA ILE A 63 1.01 10.65 8.14
C ILE A 63 2.37 11.34 8.15
N ASN A 64 2.45 12.58 7.68
CA ASN A 64 3.68 13.38 7.73
C ASN A 64 3.80 14.16 9.06
N ASP A 65 4.95 14.81 9.28
CA ASP A 65 5.22 15.59 10.50
C ASP A 65 4.27 16.77 10.72
N SER A 66 3.62 17.25 9.65
CA SER A 66 2.59 18.31 9.71
C SER A 66 1.21 17.77 10.14
N GLY A 67 1.06 16.46 10.28
CA GLY A 67 -0.20 15.79 10.60
C GLY A 67 -1.14 15.62 9.41
N GLU A 68 -0.65 15.78 8.18
CA GLU A 68 -1.43 15.49 6.97
C GLU A 68 -1.44 14.00 6.70
N ILE A 69 -2.64 13.48 6.42
CA ILE A 69 -2.89 12.06 6.21
C ILE A 69 -3.05 11.80 4.73
N VAL A 70 -2.15 11.00 4.15
CA VAL A 70 -2.37 10.46 2.80
C VAL A 70 -3.11 9.12 2.91
N ILE A 71 -4.10 8.89 2.04
CA ILE A 71 -4.91 7.68 2.00
C ILE A 71 -5.06 7.14 0.57
N SER A 72 -5.24 5.82 0.43
CA SER A 72 -5.58 5.19 -0.84
C SER A 72 -6.99 4.61 -0.84
N CYS A 73 -7.84 5.19 -1.69
CA CYS A 73 -9.18 4.72 -2.00
C CYS A 73 -9.12 3.80 -3.22
N ARG A 74 -8.79 2.52 -2.98
CA ARG A 74 -8.55 1.52 -4.01
C ARG A 74 -9.72 1.35 -4.99
N CYS A 75 -10.95 1.40 -4.51
CA CYS A 75 -12.13 1.17 -5.34
C CYS A 75 -12.47 2.33 -6.27
N ASN A 76 -11.85 3.50 -6.10
CA ASN A 76 -12.12 4.70 -6.88
C ASN A 76 -10.92 5.12 -7.74
N ASP A 77 -9.78 4.41 -7.65
CA ASP A 77 -8.49 4.85 -8.21
C ASP A 77 -8.16 6.28 -7.74
N ARG A 78 -8.27 6.54 -6.42
CA ARG A 78 -7.91 7.84 -5.82
C ARG A 78 -6.87 7.69 -4.71
N VAL A 79 -5.83 8.51 -4.77
CA VAL A 79 -4.99 8.84 -3.61
C VAL A 79 -5.38 10.23 -3.15
N CYS A 80 -5.56 10.42 -1.84
CA CYS A 80 -6.07 11.66 -1.29
C CYS A 80 -5.20 12.12 -0.13
N VAL A 81 -5.04 13.43 0.05
CA VAL A 81 -4.44 14.02 1.26
C VAL A 81 -5.52 14.75 2.03
N ILE A 82 -5.54 14.49 3.33
CA ILE A 82 -6.42 15.11 4.31
C ILE A 82 -5.53 15.94 5.23
N ASN A 83 -5.88 17.21 5.44
CA ASN A 83 -5.12 18.07 6.34
C ASN A 83 -5.39 17.76 7.83
N SER A 84 -4.69 18.45 8.73
CA SER A 84 -4.86 18.30 10.17
C SER A 84 -6.28 18.63 10.66
N ASP A 85 -7.07 19.40 9.93
CA ASP A 85 -8.46 19.75 10.27
C ASP A 85 -9.47 18.68 9.83
N GLY A 86 -9.06 17.76 8.95
CA GLY A 86 -9.90 16.68 8.44
C GLY A 86 -10.50 16.97 7.06
N ASP A 87 -10.05 18.03 6.40
CA ASP A 87 -10.50 18.42 5.07
C ASP A 87 -9.66 17.75 3.98
N LEU A 88 -10.32 17.33 2.90
CA LEU A 88 -9.66 16.85 1.69
C LEU A 88 -8.98 18.04 0.97
N VAL A 89 -7.65 18.05 0.91
CA VAL A 89 -6.88 19.17 0.32
C VAL A 89 -6.20 18.81 -1.01
N TRP A 90 -6.02 17.53 -1.30
CA TRP A 90 -5.41 17.08 -2.55
C TRP A 90 -5.93 15.72 -2.99
N LYS A 91 -5.93 15.46 -4.31
CA LYS A 91 -6.41 14.22 -4.91
C LYS A 91 -5.62 13.91 -6.19
N TRP A 92 -5.22 12.65 -6.32
CA TRP A 92 -4.58 12.07 -7.50
C TRP A 92 -5.40 10.91 -8.05
N ASP A 93 -5.52 10.86 -9.38
CA ASP A 93 -6.36 9.90 -10.08
C ASP A 93 -5.66 9.15 -11.23
N GLU A 94 -4.36 9.35 -11.45
CA GLU A 94 -3.60 8.65 -12.48
C GLU A 94 -2.96 7.34 -11.94
N THR A 95 -3.78 6.47 -11.37
CA THR A 95 -3.37 5.13 -10.90
C THR A 95 -4.46 4.11 -11.18
N HIS A 96 -4.16 2.82 -10.99
CA HIS A 96 -5.16 1.77 -11.03
C HIS A 96 -5.00 0.76 -9.90
N GLY A 97 -5.92 0.82 -8.94
CA GLY A 97 -6.04 -0.16 -7.87
C GLY A 97 -4.90 -0.15 -6.88
N GLN A 98 -4.28 1.01 -6.76
CA GLN A 98 -3.10 1.36 -5.98
C GLN A 98 -3.22 1.02 -4.50
N HIS A 99 -2.06 0.91 -3.86
CA HIS A 99 -1.88 0.59 -2.45
C HIS A 99 -0.78 1.46 -1.84
N ASN A 100 -0.85 1.58 -0.51
CA ASN A 100 0.24 2.07 0.34
C ASN A 100 0.90 3.36 -0.16
N PRO A 101 0.16 4.48 -0.24
CA PRO A 101 0.79 5.76 -0.37
C PRO A 101 1.63 6.03 0.88
N THR A 102 2.82 6.57 0.72
CA THR A 102 3.71 6.98 1.80
C THR A 102 4.31 8.35 1.51
N TRP A 103 4.51 9.13 2.56
CA TRP A 103 5.17 10.42 2.45
C TRP A 103 6.68 10.24 2.29
N LEU A 104 7.27 11.13 1.50
CA LEU A 104 8.71 11.33 1.43
C LEU A 104 9.07 12.64 2.16
N GLU A 105 10.32 12.75 2.64
CA GLU A 105 10.80 13.94 3.37
C GLU A 105 10.69 15.24 2.56
N ASN A 106 10.71 15.15 1.22
CA ASN A 106 10.55 16.29 0.32
C ASN A 106 9.09 16.74 0.13
N GLY A 107 8.12 16.07 0.75
CA GLY A 107 6.68 16.36 0.59
C GLY A 107 6.04 15.68 -0.62
N ASN A 108 6.80 14.88 -1.37
CA ASN A 108 6.24 14.04 -2.42
C ASN A 108 5.59 12.79 -1.83
N ILE A 109 4.75 12.13 -2.62
CA ILE A 109 4.07 10.90 -2.22
C ILE A 109 4.55 9.75 -3.10
N LEU A 110 5.05 8.69 -2.46
CA LEU A 110 5.36 7.43 -3.12
C LEU A 110 4.11 6.54 -3.14
N ILE A 111 3.77 5.96 -4.30
CA ILE A 111 2.55 5.16 -4.49
C ILE A 111 2.90 3.84 -5.17
N PHE A 112 2.44 2.72 -4.62
CA PHE A 112 2.44 1.45 -5.32
C PHE A 112 1.19 1.36 -6.20
N ASP A 113 1.36 1.47 -7.51
CA ASP A 113 0.29 1.37 -8.50
C ASP A 113 0.23 -0.07 -9.05
N ASN A 114 -0.81 -0.81 -8.65
CA ASN A 114 -0.93 -2.23 -8.96
C ASN A 114 -1.13 -2.48 -10.46
N GLY A 115 -1.87 -1.61 -11.14
CA GLY A 115 -2.18 -1.74 -12.56
C GLY A 115 -3.04 -2.97 -12.89
N ASP A 116 -3.27 -3.18 -14.19
CA ASP A 116 -4.06 -4.32 -14.70
C ASP A 116 -3.19 -5.53 -15.06
N SER A 117 -2.04 -5.30 -15.68
CA SER A 117 -1.14 -6.34 -16.20
C SER A 117 0.34 -6.12 -15.88
N SER A 118 0.66 -4.98 -15.27
CA SER A 118 1.99 -4.63 -14.76
C SER A 118 1.84 -3.62 -13.64
N SER A 119 2.67 -3.72 -12.62
CA SER A 119 2.72 -2.75 -11.54
C SER A 119 3.83 -1.74 -11.77
N ARG A 120 3.70 -0.58 -11.11
CA ARG A 120 4.75 0.42 -11.02
C ARG A 120 4.77 1.03 -9.62
N VAL A 121 5.90 1.61 -9.25
CA VAL A 121 5.98 2.52 -8.10
C VAL A 121 6.24 3.90 -8.67
N ILE A 122 5.46 4.89 -8.25
CA ILE A 122 5.59 6.28 -8.70
C ILE A 122 5.84 7.21 -7.52
N GLU A 123 6.65 8.23 -7.73
CA GLU A 123 6.74 9.40 -6.85
C GLU A 123 6.00 10.56 -7.50
N VAL A 124 5.02 11.10 -6.80
CA VAL A 124 4.20 12.23 -7.27
C VAL A 124 4.59 13.48 -6.49
N ASP A 125 4.95 14.53 -7.20
CA ASP A 125 5.08 15.88 -6.67
C ASP A 125 3.69 16.49 -6.50
N THR A 126 3.31 16.72 -5.25
CA THR A 126 1.97 17.19 -4.88
C THR A 126 1.76 18.67 -5.17
N SER A 127 2.83 19.44 -5.42
CA SER A 127 2.76 20.87 -5.69
C SER A 127 2.36 21.20 -7.13
N ASN A 128 2.72 20.32 -8.08
CA ASN A 128 2.46 20.49 -9.51
C ASN A 128 1.72 19.32 -10.17
N ASN A 129 1.45 18.24 -9.42
CA ASN A 129 0.81 17.01 -9.90
C ASN A 129 1.61 16.30 -11.00
N GLU A 130 2.93 16.23 -10.86
CA GLU A 130 3.80 15.51 -11.80
C GLU A 130 4.36 14.22 -11.20
N VAL A 131 4.46 13.17 -12.02
CA VAL A 131 5.24 11.98 -11.68
C VAL A 131 6.71 12.29 -11.92
N VAL A 132 7.49 12.47 -10.85
CA VAL A 132 8.90 12.89 -10.91
C VAL A 132 9.88 11.72 -10.86
N TRP A 133 9.42 10.54 -10.46
CA TRP A 133 10.19 9.30 -10.50
C TRP A 133 9.25 8.09 -10.67
N GLN A 134 9.72 7.04 -11.35
CA GLN A 134 8.96 5.81 -11.53
C GLN A 134 9.88 4.60 -11.59
N TYR A 135 9.45 3.48 -10.99
CA TYR A 135 10.00 2.16 -11.22
C TYR A 135 8.98 1.23 -11.88
N THR A 136 9.43 0.51 -12.91
CA THR A 136 8.69 -0.56 -13.59
C THR A 136 9.59 -1.78 -13.77
N GLY A 137 8.97 -2.95 -14.00
CA GLY A 137 9.72 -4.14 -14.39
C GLY A 137 10.50 -3.92 -15.69
N LYS A 138 11.66 -4.57 -15.82
CA LYS A 138 12.50 -4.51 -17.02
C LYS A 138 12.80 -5.94 -17.50
N PRO A 139 11.98 -6.52 -18.40
CA PRO A 139 10.78 -5.99 -19.06
C PRO A 139 9.55 -5.84 -18.15
N VAL A 140 8.57 -5.04 -18.59
CA VAL A 140 7.44 -4.54 -17.77
C VAL A 140 6.63 -5.62 -17.05
N HIS A 141 6.52 -6.81 -17.64
CA HIS A 141 5.77 -7.94 -17.07
C HIS A 141 6.50 -8.69 -15.95
N GLN A 142 7.77 -8.37 -15.67
CA GLN A 142 8.54 -8.94 -14.55
C GLN A 142 8.21 -8.30 -13.20
N PHE A 143 7.31 -7.32 -13.18
CA PHE A 143 6.82 -6.71 -11.96
C PHE A 143 5.31 -6.55 -12.06
N TYR A 144 4.58 -7.39 -11.33
CA TYR A 144 3.13 -7.31 -11.25
C TYR A 144 2.60 -7.89 -9.95
N SER A 145 1.77 -7.08 -9.29
CA SER A 145 0.96 -7.50 -8.17
C SER A 145 -0.42 -6.85 -8.26
N GLY A 146 -1.45 -7.61 -8.62
CA GLY A 146 -2.81 -7.07 -8.85
C GLY A 146 -3.60 -6.68 -7.59
N HIS A 147 -3.07 -6.98 -6.40
CA HIS A 147 -3.62 -6.60 -5.11
C HIS A 147 -2.50 -6.59 -4.07
N ILE A 148 -2.79 -6.16 -2.83
CA ILE A 148 -1.81 -6.03 -1.74
C ILE A 148 -0.60 -5.21 -2.19
N SER A 149 0.59 -5.42 -1.61
CA SER A 149 1.83 -4.69 -1.91
C SER A 149 2.00 -3.36 -1.17
N GLY A 150 3.20 -2.81 -1.33
CA GLY A 150 3.56 -1.51 -0.84
C GLY A 150 4.95 -1.07 -1.29
N ALA A 151 5.22 0.22 -1.13
CA ALA A 151 6.54 0.80 -1.35
C ALA A 151 6.80 1.87 -0.29
N SER A 152 8.02 1.93 0.22
CA SER A 152 8.45 2.94 1.20
C SER A 152 9.91 3.31 0.96
N SER A 153 10.25 4.59 1.14
CA SER A 153 11.66 4.99 1.19
C SER A 153 12.37 4.43 2.42
N LEU A 154 13.67 4.25 2.29
CA LEU A 154 14.58 3.90 3.36
C LEU A 154 15.55 5.06 3.62
N ASP A 155 16.15 5.14 4.81
CA ASP A 155 17.14 6.17 5.17
C ASP A 155 18.34 6.23 4.21
N SER A 156 18.65 5.11 3.56
CA SER A 156 19.68 5.03 2.50
C SER A 156 19.34 5.78 1.21
N GLY A 157 18.10 6.25 1.04
CA GLY A 157 17.55 6.80 -0.20
C GLY A 157 17.02 5.76 -1.19
N ASN A 158 17.25 4.46 -0.93
CA ASN A 158 16.62 3.37 -1.66
C ASN A 158 15.13 3.27 -1.34
N ILE A 159 14.40 2.56 -2.19
CA ILE A 159 12.98 2.25 -2.00
C ILE A 159 12.85 0.74 -1.78
N LEU A 160 12.25 0.37 -0.66
CA LEU A 160 11.81 -1.00 -0.42
C LEU A 160 10.47 -1.21 -1.11
N ILE A 161 10.36 -2.27 -1.90
CA ILE A 161 9.15 -2.65 -2.61
C ILE A 161 8.72 -4.05 -2.17
N CYS A 162 7.46 -4.17 -1.80
CA CYS A 162 6.78 -5.43 -1.54
C CYS A 162 5.92 -5.79 -2.75
N GLU A 163 6.37 -6.68 -3.63
CA GLU A 163 5.53 -7.28 -4.67
C GLU A 163 4.71 -8.40 -4.03
N GLY A 164 3.56 -8.01 -3.48
CA GLY A 164 2.86 -8.85 -2.52
C GLY A 164 2.34 -10.16 -3.09
N THR A 165 1.82 -10.21 -4.33
CA THR A 165 1.23 -11.45 -4.87
C THR A 165 2.27 -12.54 -5.12
N SER A 166 3.46 -12.17 -5.61
CA SER A 166 4.56 -13.10 -5.88
C SER A 166 5.36 -13.46 -4.63
N GLY A 167 5.16 -12.73 -3.52
CA GLY A 167 5.94 -12.91 -2.29
C GLY A 167 7.37 -12.40 -2.40
N ARG A 168 7.65 -11.49 -3.35
CA ARG A 168 8.98 -10.91 -3.57
C ARG A 168 9.10 -9.56 -2.84
N LEU A 169 10.16 -9.41 -2.08
CA LEU A 169 10.60 -8.16 -1.50
C LEU A 169 11.90 -7.75 -2.18
N PHE A 170 12.05 -6.49 -2.56
CA PHE A 170 13.28 -6.04 -3.20
C PHE A 170 13.51 -4.56 -2.93
N GLU A 171 14.77 -4.14 -3.01
CA GLU A 171 15.17 -2.76 -2.87
C GLU A 171 15.66 -2.24 -4.22
N VAL A 172 15.20 -1.05 -4.57
CA VAL A 172 15.65 -0.32 -5.75
C VAL A 172 16.33 0.96 -5.34
N ASN A 173 17.44 1.29 -6.00
CA ASN A 173 18.02 2.61 -5.89
C ASN A 173 17.29 3.61 -6.79
N ARG A 174 17.62 4.90 -6.69
CA ARG A 174 17.00 5.96 -7.51
C ARG A 174 17.32 5.86 -9.01
N ASN A 175 18.34 5.10 -9.39
CA ASN A 175 18.65 4.75 -10.79
C ASN A 175 17.84 3.55 -11.30
N GLU A 176 16.85 3.09 -10.53
CA GLU A 176 15.95 1.98 -10.87
C GLU A 176 16.68 0.62 -10.96
N GLU A 177 17.80 0.47 -10.25
CA GLU A 177 18.54 -0.78 -10.17
C GLU A 177 18.12 -1.55 -8.92
N VAL A 178 17.83 -2.85 -9.07
CA VAL A 178 17.58 -3.74 -7.93
C VAL A 178 18.91 -4.04 -7.24
N VAL A 179 19.04 -3.59 -5.99
CA VAL A 179 20.29 -3.73 -5.20
C VAL A 179 20.19 -4.80 -4.11
N TRP A 180 18.98 -5.24 -3.80
CA TRP A 180 18.72 -6.35 -2.90
C TRP A 180 17.39 -7.01 -3.25
N GLU A 181 17.29 -8.32 -3.02
CA GLU A 181 16.09 -9.10 -3.30
C GLU A 181 15.96 -10.25 -2.30
N TRP A 182 14.72 -10.56 -1.94
CA TRP A 182 14.34 -11.71 -1.16
C TRP A 182 13.00 -12.26 -1.65
N ILE A 183 12.90 -13.58 -1.76
CA ILE A 183 11.69 -14.28 -2.20
C ILE A 183 11.19 -15.10 -1.02
N ASN A 184 9.91 -14.96 -0.70
CA ASN A 184 9.28 -15.68 0.39
C ASN A 184 9.33 -17.20 0.20
N PRO A 185 10.06 -17.96 1.03
CA PRO A 185 10.13 -19.41 0.92
C PRO A 185 8.98 -20.11 1.67
N PHE A 186 8.13 -19.35 2.38
CA PHE A 186 7.09 -19.90 3.24
C PHE A 186 5.77 -20.03 2.49
N LEU A 187 5.35 -21.28 2.28
CA LEU A 187 4.07 -21.62 1.67
C LEU A 187 2.96 -21.59 2.71
N ASN A 188 1.97 -20.73 2.49
CA ASN A 188 0.72 -20.66 3.23
C ASN A 188 -0.44 -21.11 2.35
N ASN A 189 -1.66 -21.11 2.90
CA ASN A 189 -2.88 -21.36 2.15
C ASN A 189 -3.83 -20.16 2.23
N ASN A 190 -4.45 -19.79 1.11
CA ASN A 190 -5.46 -18.75 1.07
C ASN A 190 -6.80 -19.25 1.68
N LYS A 191 -7.83 -18.40 1.71
CA LYS A 191 -9.16 -18.76 2.26
C LYS A 191 -9.85 -19.93 1.54
N ARG A 192 -9.39 -20.32 0.35
CA ARG A 192 -9.90 -21.46 -0.43
C ARG A 192 -9.05 -22.72 -0.22
N GLY A 193 -8.00 -22.66 0.59
CA GLY A 193 -7.05 -23.75 0.79
C GLY A 193 -6.00 -23.87 -0.32
N GLU A 194 -5.92 -22.89 -1.23
CA GLU A 194 -4.93 -22.91 -2.32
C GLU A 194 -3.59 -22.37 -1.81
N PRO A 195 -2.46 -22.98 -2.20
CA PRO A 195 -1.15 -22.52 -1.78
C PRO A 195 -0.84 -21.08 -2.23
N THR A 196 -0.19 -20.30 -1.37
CA THR A 196 0.20 -18.92 -1.62
C THR A 196 1.47 -18.56 -0.86
N VAL A 197 2.29 -17.70 -1.46
CA VAL A 197 3.47 -17.08 -0.83
C VAL A 197 3.24 -15.58 -0.59
N SER A 198 2.00 -15.13 -0.70
CA SER A 198 1.70 -13.71 -0.75
C SER A 198 2.04 -12.98 0.55
N ILE A 199 2.59 -11.78 0.42
CA ILE A 199 2.93 -10.89 1.53
C ILE A 199 2.09 -9.64 1.43
N TYR A 200 1.34 -9.32 2.50
CA TYR A 200 0.47 -8.16 2.49
C TYR A 200 1.24 -6.84 2.34
N ARG A 201 2.25 -6.66 3.20
CA ARG A 201 3.14 -5.48 3.25
C ARG A 201 4.45 -5.85 3.93
N ALA A 202 5.51 -5.10 3.65
CA ALA A 202 6.78 -5.20 4.34
C ALA A 202 7.24 -3.82 4.83
N HIS A 203 7.91 -3.81 5.97
CA HIS A 203 8.59 -2.65 6.53
C HIS A 203 10.01 -3.07 6.90
N ARG A 204 10.99 -2.21 6.65
CA ARG A 204 12.38 -2.44 7.07
C ARG A 204 12.69 -1.57 8.26
N TYR A 205 13.31 -2.16 9.27
CA TYR A 205 13.84 -1.48 10.43
C TYR A 205 15.37 -1.54 10.37
N SER A 206 16.04 -0.45 10.74
CA SER A 206 17.49 -0.43 10.90
C SER A 206 17.92 -1.36 12.03
N ALA A 207 19.16 -1.85 11.98
CA ALA A 207 19.67 -2.76 13.01
C ALA A 207 19.77 -2.13 14.41
N ASP A 208 19.86 -0.81 14.47
CA ASP A 208 19.89 0.02 15.69
C ASP A 208 18.51 0.55 16.10
N HIS A 209 17.44 0.14 15.41
CA HIS A 209 16.08 0.56 15.74
C HIS A 209 15.75 0.22 17.20
N GLN A 210 15.21 1.18 17.95
CA GLN A 210 15.02 1.07 19.42
C GLN A 210 14.21 -0.16 19.84
N ALA A 211 13.25 -0.61 19.02
CA ALA A 211 12.47 -1.82 19.28
C ALA A 211 13.29 -3.13 19.25
N LEU A 212 14.46 -3.11 18.62
CA LEU A 212 15.38 -4.24 18.48
C LEU A 212 16.52 -4.22 19.50
N VAL A 213 16.72 -3.11 20.22
CA VAL A 213 17.75 -3.02 21.27
C VAL A 213 17.51 -4.11 22.32
N ASN A 214 18.58 -4.84 22.67
CA ASN A 214 18.57 -5.99 23.57
C ASN A 214 17.74 -7.19 23.10
N ARG A 215 17.37 -7.27 21.82
CA ARG A 215 16.79 -8.49 21.23
C ARG A 215 17.91 -9.38 20.69
N ASP A 216 17.79 -10.69 20.92
CA ASP A 216 18.66 -11.67 20.28
C ASP A 216 18.22 -11.86 18.82
N LEU A 217 19.04 -11.37 17.90
CA LEU A 217 18.86 -11.49 16.46
C LEU A 217 19.81 -12.54 15.85
N ASN A 218 20.39 -13.43 16.66
CA ASN A 218 21.30 -14.45 16.17
C ASN A 218 20.57 -15.42 15.21
N PRO A 219 20.95 -15.46 13.92
CA PRO A 219 20.27 -16.33 12.96
C PRO A 219 20.51 -17.83 13.24
N ASP A 220 21.54 -18.19 14.01
CA ASP A 220 21.82 -19.59 14.41
C ASP A 220 20.71 -20.17 15.30
N SER A 221 20.02 -19.32 16.05
CA SER A 221 18.83 -19.69 16.83
C SER A 221 17.70 -20.25 15.95
N TYR A 222 17.76 -20.00 14.63
CA TYR A 222 16.81 -20.47 13.63
C TYR A 222 17.46 -21.41 12.60
N SER A 223 18.61 -22.02 12.91
CA SER A 223 19.40 -22.84 11.99
C SER A 223 18.60 -23.94 11.26
N ASN A 224 17.65 -24.60 11.92
CA ASN A 224 16.78 -25.61 11.29
C ASN A 224 15.87 -24.99 10.21
N LEU A 225 15.23 -23.85 10.52
CA LEU A 225 14.37 -23.12 9.59
C LEU A 225 15.18 -22.59 8.41
N ASN A 226 16.34 -22.02 8.71
CA ASN A 226 17.21 -21.44 7.69
C ASN A 226 17.70 -22.50 6.72
N ARG A 227 18.11 -23.68 7.23
CA ARG A 227 18.50 -24.82 6.40
C ARG A 227 17.34 -25.38 5.58
N SER A 228 16.14 -25.50 6.15
CA SER A 228 14.98 -26.06 5.42
C SER A 228 14.48 -25.16 4.29
N HIS A 229 14.81 -23.87 4.34
CA HIS A 229 14.35 -22.86 3.38
C HIS A 229 15.49 -22.18 2.58
N GLY A 230 16.75 -22.63 2.74
CA GLY A 230 17.90 -22.07 2.01
C GLY A 230 18.19 -20.60 2.32
N LEU A 231 17.91 -20.16 3.55
CA LEU A 231 18.08 -18.78 3.99
C LEU A 231 19.49 -18.46 4.51
N MET A 232 20.34 -19.49 4.70
CA MET A 232 21.77 -19.42 5.01
C MET A 232 22.52 -20.65 4.47
#